data_AF-A0A6I9P259-F1
#
_entry.id   AF-A0A6I9P259-F1
#
_cell.length_a   1.000
_cell.length_b   1.000
_cell.length_c   1.000
_cell.angle_alpha   90.00
_cell.angle_beta   90.00
_cell.angle_gamma   90.00
#
_symmetry.space_group_name_H-M   'P 1'
#
loop_
_entity.id
_entity.type
_entity.pdbx_description
1 polymer ?
#
loop_
_entity_poly.entity_id
_entity_poly.type
_entity_poly.pdbx_seq_one_letter_code
_entity_poly.pdbx_strand_id
1 'polypeptide(L)' 'MFLFLCALNRTCSLTGYPCSSYSDFLEGRCLQCEAFKPAPCPVLGYDMSQWRDTLLKLGQTRAFFSTSSTLPYRSES' A
#
# COMPACT_ATOMS: atom_id res chain seq x y z
N MET A 1 -7.98 -14.02 3.14
CA MET A 1 -6.84 -14.77 2.57
C MET A 1 -6.61 -14.52 1.06
N PHE A 2 -7.59 -14.02 0.29
CA PHE A 2 -7.43 -13.86 -1.17
C PHE A 2 -6.46 -12.74 -1.60
N LEU A 3 -6.40 -11.62 -0.88
CA LEU A 3 -5.50 -10.51 -1.18
C LEU A 3 -4.02 -10.93 -1.08
N PHE A 4 -3.65 -11.65 -0.01
CA PHE A 4 -2.29 -12.13 0.18
C PHE A 4 -1.87 -13.14 -0.91
N LEU A 5 -2.74 -14.09 -1.25
CA LEU A 5 -2.48 -15.07 -2.31
C LEU A 5 -2.32 -14.40 -3.68
N CYS A 6 -3.15 -13.39 -3.95
CA CYS A 6 -3.09 -12.63 -5.19
C CYS A 6 -1.80 -11.79 -5.29
N ALA A 7 -1.38 -11.14 -4.21
CA ALA A 7 -0.11 -10.43 -4.14
C ALA A 7 1.09 -11.41 -4.27
N LEU A 8 1.04 -12.56 -3.60
CA LEU A 8 2.06 -13.62 -3.69
C LEU A 8 2.20 -14.14 -5.13
N ASN A 9 1.07 -14.42 -5.80
CA ASN A 9 1.02 -14.88 -7.18
C ASN A 9 1.23 -13.74 -8.20
N ARG A 10 1.43 -12.50 -7.75
CA ARG A 10 1.60 -11.30 -8.58
C ARG A 10 0.46 -11.05 -9.56
N THR A 11 -0.75 -11.48 -9.22
CA THR A 11 -1.96 -11.27 -10.03
C THR A 11 -2.70 -9.98 -9.67
N CYS A 12 -2.27 -9.30 -8.60
CA CYS A 12 -2.67 -7.95 -8.24
C CYS A 12 -1.53 -7.17 -7.60
N SER A 13 -1.68 -5.85 -7.59
CA SER A 13 -0.80 -4.92 -6.89
C SER A 13 -1.64 -4.14 -5.88
N LEU A 14 -1.26 -4.23 -4.61
CA LEU A 14 -1.97 -3.59 -3.50
C LEU A 14 -1.12 -2.42 -2.99
N THR A 15 -1.25 -1.25 -3.61
CA THR A 15 -0.50 -0.07 -3.17
C THR A 15 -1.00 0.40 -1.81
N GLY A 16 -0.11 0.38 -0.81
CA GLY A 16 -0.38 0.81 0.56
C GLY A 16 0.13 2.22 0.83
N TYR A 17 -0.72 3.05 1.42
CA TYR A 17 -0.41 4.44 1.76
C TYR A 17 -0.34 4.59 3.28
N PRO A 18 0.85 4.85 3.84
CA PRO A 18 0.97 5.21 5.24
C PRO A 18 0.25 6.52 5.51
N CYS A 19 -0.65 6.50 6.48
CA CYS A 19 -1.50 7.64 6.80
C CYS A 19 -1.77 7.66 8.31
N SER A 20 -2.00 8.85 8.88
CA SER A 20 -2.34 9.01 10.29
C SER A 20 -3.67 8.34 10.66
N SER A 21 -4.65 8.40 9.76
CA SER A 21 -5.99 7.85 9.94
C SER A 21 -6.60 7.37 8.62
N TYR A 22 -7.67 6.59 8.71
CA TYR A 22 -8.43 6.15 7.53
C TYR A 22 -9.19 7.31 6.87
N SER A 23 -9.68 8.29 7.65
CA SER A 23 -10.31 9.49 7.09
C SER A 23 -9.33 10.33 6.28
N ASP A 24 -8.10 10.52 6.77
CA ASP A 24 -7.05 11.24 6.01
C ASP A 24 -6.73 10.53 4.68
N PHE A 25 -6.78 9.19 4.68
CA PHE A 25 -6.63 8.38 3.48
C PHE A 25 -7.79 8.61 2.49
N LEU A 26 -9.05 8.59 2.97
CA LEU A 26 -10.22 8.87 2.13
C LEU A 26 -10.25 10.29 1.58
N GLU A 27 -9.72 11.26 2.33
CA GLU A 27 -9.55 12.65 1.91
C GLU A 27 -8.35 12.86 0.97
N GLY A 28 -7.58 11.81 0.68
CA GLY A 28 -6.46 11.85 -0.25
C GLY A 28 -5.20 12.53 0.29
N ARG A 29 -5.09 12.76 1.60
CA ARG A 29 -4.01 13.58 2.21
C ARG A 29 -2.62 12.96 2.14
N CYS A 30 -2.54 11.64 1.96
CA CYS A 30 -1.29 10.87 2.01
C CYS A 30 -1.07 9.98 0.77
N LEU A 31 -1.78 10.26 -0.34
CA LEU A 31 -1.67 9.43 -1.56
C LEU A 31 -0.38 9.70 -2.37
N GLN A 32 0.45 10.64 -1.91
CA GLN A 32 1.74 10.97 -2.53
C GLN A 32 2.85 10.07 -2.00
N CYS A 33 3.71 9.57 -2.89
CA CYS A 33 4.78 8.63 -2.55
C CYS A 33 6.17 9.25 -2.56
N GLU A 34 6.26 10.58 -2.45
CA GLU A 34 7.53 11.32 -2.46
C GLU A 34 8.49 10.85 -1.36
N ALA A 35 7.97 10.51 -0.18
CA ALA A 35 8.76 10.00 0.94
C ALA A 35 9.47 8.66 0.64
N PHE A 36 9.05 7.93 -0.40
CA PHE A 36 9.59 6.64 -0.79
C PHE A 36 10.61 6.71 -1.92
N LYS A 37 10.81 7.86 -2.55
CA LYS A 37 11.80 7.99 -3.64
C LYS A 37 13.20 7.60 -3.16
N PRO A 38 13.99 6.90 -4.00
CA PRO A 38 13.72 6.60 -5.42
C PRO A 38 12.83 5.37 -5.67
N ALA A 39 12.38 4.67 -4.64
CA ALA A 39 11.46 3.54 -4.79
C ALA A 39 10.04 4.05 -5.15
N PRO A 40 9.22 3.22 -5.83
CA PRO A 40 7.80 3.51 -6.02
C PRO A 40 7.04 3.46 -4.68
N CYS A 41 5.75 3.79 -4.71
CA CYS A 41 4.86 3.60 -3.56
C CYS A 41 4.96 2.18 -2.98
N PRO A 42 4.80 2.00 -1.66
CA PRO A 42 4.78 0.69 -1.04
C PRO A 42 3.72 -0.22 -1.66
N VAL A 43 4.11 -1.41 -2.10
CA VAL A 43 3.18 -2.46 -2.50
C VAL A 43 3.11 -3.48 -1.38
N LEU A 44 1.91 -3.70 -0.85
CA LEU A 44 1.65 -4.67 0.20
C LEU A 44 1.61 -6.09 -0.38
N GLY A 45 2.20 -7.03 0.33
CA GLY A 45 2.26 -8.42 -0.13
C GLY A 45 3.34 -9.22 0.57
N TYR A 46 3.92 -10.17 -0.17
CA TYR A 46 4.95 -11.06 0.35
C TYR A 46 6.31 -10.35 0.52
N ASP A 47 6.73 -9.58 -0.47
CA ASP A 47 8.00 -8.85 -0.43
C ASP A 47 7.76 -7.36 -0.20
N MET A 48 8.01 -6.93 1.03
CA MET A 48 7.98 -5.51 1.44
C MET A 48 9.36 -5.02 1.87
N SER A 49 10.41 -5.80 1.63
CA SER A 49 11.76 -5.50 2.11
C SER A 49 12.28 -4.15 1.60
N GLN A 50 11.92 -3.81 0.36
CA GLN A 50 12.28 -2.55 -0.30
C GLN A 50 11.84 -1.29 0.47
N TRP A 51 10.72 -1.33 1.19
CA TRP A 51 10.18 -0.14 1.87
C TRP A 51 10.43 -0.14 3.39
N ARG A 52 11.04 -1.20 3.93
CA ARG A 52 11.22 -1.40 5.38
C ARG A 52 11.88 -0.19 6.06
N ASP A 53 13.04 0.23 5.58
CA ASP A 53 13.81 1.28 6.23
C ASP A 53 13.11 2.64 6.19
N THR A 54 12.43 2.95 5.09
CA THR A 54 11.63 4.18 4.96
C THR A 54 10.43 4.16 5.90
N LEU A 55 9.71 3.05 5.99
CA LEU A 55 8.56 2.91 6.91
C LEU A 55 9.00 3.06 8.38
N LEU A 56 10.13 2.46 8.76
CA LEU A 56 10.70 2.60 10.10
C LEU A 56 11.10 4.04 10.40
N LYS A 57 11.75 4.74 9.46
CA LYS A 57 12.11 6.16 9.62
C LYS A 57 10.90 7.07 9.77
N LEU A 58 9.81 6.77 9.06
CA LEU A 58 8.55 7.53 9.15
C LEU A 58 7.74 7.19 10.41
N GLY A 59 8.17 6.21 11.22
CA GLY A 59 7.41 5.71 12.36
C GLY A 59 6.06 5.08 11.97
N GLN A 60 5.92 4.68 10.69
CA GLN A 60 4.66 4.21 10.15
C GLN A 60 4.50 2.72 10.38
N THR A 61 3.51 2.37 11.19
CA THR A 61 3.11 0.98 11.47
C THR A 61 1.77 0.61 10.84
N ARG A 62 1.13 1.58 10.15
CA ARG A 62 -0.19 1.45 9.54
C ARG A 62 -0.13 1.95 8.10
N ALA A 63 -0.83 1.27 7.22
CA ALA A 63 -1.04 1.68 5.85
C ALA A 63 -2.47 1.35 5.43
N PHE A 64 -3.03 2.18 4.56
CA PHE A 64 -4.38 2.04 4.03
C PHE A 64 -4.32 1.85 2.52
N PHE A 65 -5.28 1.10 1.99
CA PHE A 65 -5.39 0.82 0.56
C PHE A 65 -6.85 0.53 0.23
N SER A 66 -7.20 0.66 -1.05
CA SER A 66 -8.53 0.32 -1.56
C SER A 66 -8.44 -0.88 -2.50
N THR A 67 -9.48 -1.71 -2.48
CA THR A 67 -9.64 -2.87 -3.36
C THR A 67 -11.09 -3.00 -3.77
N SER A 68 -11.38 -3.45 -4.99
CA SER A 68 -12.71 -3.92 -5.36
C SER A 68 -13.08 -5.20 -4.59
N SER A 69 -14.38 -5.56 -4.60
CA SER A 69 -14.88 -6.81 -4.01
C SER A 69 -14.63 -8.05 -4.89
N THR A 70 -14.10 -7.87 -6.10
CA THR A 70 -13.96 -8.90 -7.14
C THR A 70 -12.53 -9.00 -7.65
N LEU A 71 -12.07 -10.19 -8.06
CA LEU A 71 -10.77 -10.35 -8.71
C LEU A 71 -10.64 -9.41 -9.93
N PRO A 72 -9.50 -8.74 -10.14
CA PRO A 72 -8.21 -8.89 -9.44
C PRO A 72 -8.05 -7.98 -8.20
N TYR A 73 -9.12 -7.59 -7.51
CA TYR A 73 -9.12 -6.73 -6.31
C TYR A 73 -8.41 -5.39 -6.53
N ARG A 74 -8.47 -4.84 -7.75
CA ARG A 74 -7.86 -3.54 -8.06
C ARG A 74 -8.70 -2.42 -7.43
N SER A 75 -8.01 -1.41 -6.91
CA SER A 75 -8.62 -0.10 -6.70
C SER A 75 -9.06 0.44 -8.06
N GLU A 76 -10.30 0.87 -8.19
CA GLU A 76 -10.65 1.79 -9.28
C GLU A 76 -10.05 3.16 -8.92
N SER A 77 -9.30 3.75 -9.85
CA SER A 77 -8.65 5.04 -9.74
C SER A 77 -9.51 6.14 -10.33
#